data_AF-A0A662CJT0-F1
#
_entry.id   AF-A0A662CJT0-F1
#
_cell.length_a   1.000
_cell.length_b   1.000
_cell.length_c   1.000
_cell.angle_alpha   90.00
_cell.angle_beta   90.00
_cell.angle_gamma   90.00
#
_symmetry.space_group_name_H-M   'P 1'
#
loop_
_entity.id
_entity.type
_entity.pdbx_description
1 polymer ?
#
loop_
_entity_poly.entity_id
_entity_poly.type
_entity_poly.pdbx_seq_one_letter_code
_entity_poly.pdbx_strand_id
1 'polypeptide(L)' 'ELALGSWTFIKEQIIDKEKGEWYWSVDNEGKPQTEKEKAGFWKCPYHNGRACMELIRRIDENENQS' A
#
# COMPACT_ATOMS: atom_id res chain seq x y z
N GLU A 1 6.14 -15.01 4.67
CA GLU A 1 5.76 -14.35 5.95
C GLU A 1 5.98 -12.84 5.94
N LEU A 2 7.20 -12.34 5.71
CA LEU A 2 7.50 -10.89 5.75
C LEU A 2 6.64 -10.04 4.79
N ALA A 3 6.49 -10.45 3.53
CA ALA A 3 5.68 -9.72 2.55
C ALA A 3 4.19 -9.65 2.95
N LEU A 4 3.66 -10.72 3.57
CA LEU A 4 2.29 -10.73 4.09
C LEU A 4 2.13 -9.78 5.27
N GLY A 5 3.11 -9.74 6.19
CA GLY A 5 3.13 -8.77 7.29
C GLY A 5 3.11 -7.33 6.79
N SER A 6 3.95 -6.99 5.81
CA SER A 6 3.94 -5.66 5.18
C SER A 6 2.60 -5.35 4.51
N TRP A 7 2.01 -6.32 3.80
CA TRP A 7 0.71 -6.12 3.15
C TRP A 7 -0.42 -5.94 4.16
N THR A 8 -0.42 -6.70 5.26
CA THR A 8 -1.39 -6.52 6.36
C THR A 8 -1.28 -5.12 6.96
N PHE A 9 -0.06 -4.67 7.29
CA PHE A 9 0.16 -3.31 7.79
C PHE A 9 -0.34 -2.24 6.82
N ILE A 10 -0.04 -2.38 5.52
CA ILE A 10 -0.53 -1.46 4.50
C ILE A 10 -2.06 -1.40 4.51
N LYS A 11 -2.74 -2.55 4.47
CA LYS A 11 -4.21 -2.63 4.44
C LYS A 11 -4.87 -2.06 5.71
N GLU A 12 -4.21 -2.17 6.84
CA GLU A 12 -4.76 -1.75 8.13
C GLU A 12 -4.49 -0.28 8.44
N GLN A 13 -3.28 0.20 8.14
CA GLN A 13 -2.79 1.50 8.62
C GLN A 13 -2.60 2.53 7.49
N ILE A 14 -2.21 2.09 6.30
CA ILE A 14 -1.83 3.01 5.21
C ILE A 14 -3.00 3.32 4.26
N ILE A 15 -3.88 2.36 3.98
CA ILE A 15 -5.03 2.58 3.08
C ILE A 15 -6.09 3.44 3.78
N ASP A 16 -6.43 4.58 3.19
CA ASP A 16 -7.59 5.37 3.62
C ASP A 16 -8.87 4.76 3.04
N LYS A 17 -9.63 4.09 3.90
CA LYS A 17 -10.88 3.40 3.54
C LYS A 17 -12.08 4.35 3.45
N GLU A 18 -11.97 5.57 3.96
CA GLU A 18 -13.06 6.55 3.95
C GLU A 18 -13.00 7.46 2.72
N LYS A 19 -11.80 7.95 2.39
CA LYS A 19 -11.60 8.94 1.31
C LYS A 19 -10.77 8.40 0.15
N GLY A 20 -10.43 7.11 0.17
CA GLY A 20 -9.65 6.43 -0.87
C GLY A 20 -8.17 6.78 -0.88
N GLU A 21 -7.40 6.03 -1.67
CA GLU A 21 -5.94 6.17 -1.77
C GLU A 21 -5.22 5.82 -0.45
N TRP A 22 -3.92 6.08 -0.35
CA TRP A 22 -3.03 5.67 0.72
C TRP A 22 -2.50 6.93 1.41
N TYR A 23 -2.53 6.97 2.74
CA TYR A 23 -1.88 8.02 3.49
C TYR A 23 -0.39 8.10 3.14
N TRP A 24 0.18 9.29 3.22
CA TRP A 24 1.61 9.50 2.99
C TRP A 24 2.46 8.66 3.95
N SER A 25 2.04 8.62 5.22
CA SER A 25 2.68 7.88 6.30
C SER A 25 1.70 7.75 7.46
N VAL A 26 2.01 6.83 8.36
CA VAL A 26 1.46 6.80 9.73
C VAL A 26 2.59 7.04 10.73
N ASP A 27 2.26 7.49 11.93
CA ASP A 27 3.21 7.55 13.04
C ASP A 27 3.41 6.15 13.70
N ASN A 28 4.20 6.11 14.78
CA ASN A 28 4.51 4.86 15.49
C ASN A 28 3.29 4.22 16.16
N GLU A 29 2.20 4.96 16.36
CA GLU A 29 0.95 4.48 16.93
C GLU A 29 -0.06 4.06 15.83
N GLY A 30 0.32 4.19 14.55
CA GLY A 30 -0.54 3.89 13.40
C GLY A 30 -1.46 5.03 13.01
N LYS A 31 -1.33 6.23 13.61
CA LYS A 31 -2.19 7.37 13.26
C LYS A 31 -1.74 7.96 11.93
N PRO A 32 -2.66 8.15 10.96
CA PRO A 32 -2.31 8.65 9.64
C PRO A 32 -1.95 10.14 9.64
N GLN A 33 -0.96 10.48 8.82
CA GLN A 33 -0.64 11.86 8.50
C GLN A 33 -1.70 12.43 7.55
N THR A 34 -2.55 13.32 8.06
CA THR A 34 -3.70 13.89 7.34
C THR A 34 -3.42 15.27 6.74
N GLU A 35 -2.30 15.91 7.10
CA GLU A 35 -1.93 17.23 6.58
C GLU A 35 -1.21 17.16 5.23
N LYS A 36 -0.68 15.98 4.85
CA LYS A 36 0.00 15.77 3.58
C LYS A 36 -0.97 15.39 2.47
N GLU A 37 -0.65 15.83 1.26
CA GLU A 37 -1.41 15.49 0.07
C GLU A 37 -1.31 14.00 -0.25
N LYS A 38 -2.44 13.41 -0.67
CA LYS A 38 -2.50 12.01 -1.15
C LYS A 38 -1.95 11.87 -2.56
N ALA A 39 -2.03 12.94 -3.34
CA ALA A 39 -1.45 13.05 -4.66
C ALA A 39 -0.85 14.45 -4.85
N GLY A 40 0.37 14.49 -5.36
CA GLY A 40 1.14 15.70 -5.55
C GLY A 40 2.43 15.41 -6.30
N PHE A 41 3.33 16.38 -6.31
CA PHE A 41 4.60 16.28 -7.05
C PHE A 41 5.45 15.07 -6.62
N TRP A 42 5.38 14.73 -5.32
CA TRP A 42 6.20 13.69 -4.70
C TRP A 42 5.46 12.38 -4.46
N LYS A 43 4.13 12.38 -4.62
CA LYS A 43 3.29 11.20 -4.40
C LYS A 43 2.28 11.11 -5.52
N CYS A 44 2.43 10.12 -6.37
CA CYS A 44 1.50 9.86 -7.47
C CYS A 44 1.07 8.37 -7.43
N PRO A 45 0.03 7.96 -8.18
CA PRO A 45 -0.49 6.59 -8.12
C PRO A 45 0.43 5.55 -8.81
N TYR A 46 1.74 5.79 -8.83
CA TYR A 46 2.73 4.88 -9.40
C TYR A 46 3.13 3.79 -8.42
N HIS A 47 3.59 4.15 -7.21
CA HIS A 47 4.21 3.18 -6.31
C HIS A 47 3.21 2.14 -5.78
N ASN A 48 2.04 2.59 -5.31
CA ASN A 48 0.99 1.69 -4.85
C ASN A 48 0.39 0.88 -6.01
N GLY A 49 0.13 1.52 -7.15
CA GLY A 49 -0.34 0.84 -8.36
C GLY A 49 0.62 -0.27 -8.81
N ARG A 50 1.92 0.04 -8.94
CA ARG A 50 2.96 -0.93 -9.30
C ARG A 50 3.08 -2.04 -8.26
N ALA A 51 2.99 -1.72 -6.97
CA ALA A 51 3.04 -2.74 -5.92
C ALA A 51 1.89 -3.75 -6.06
N CYS A 52 0.65 -3.28 -6.28
CA CYS A 52 -0.49 -4.16 -6.50
C CYS A 52 -0.34 -5.03 -7.76
N MET A 53 0.03 -4.42 -8.90
CA MET A 53 0.24 -5.16 -10.15
C MET A 53 1.34 -6.22 -10.02
N GLU A 54 2.45 -5.89 -9.36
CA GLU A 54 3.54 -6.84 -9.14
C GLU A 54 3.17 -7.95 -8.15
N LEU A 55 2.38 -7.66 -7.12
CA LEU A 55 1.87 -8.69 -6.22
C LEU A 55 1.00 -9.69 -6.96
N ILE A 56 0.03 -9.22 -7.77
CA ILE A 56 -0.83 -10.09 -8.57
C ILE A 56 0.03 -10.97 -9.48
N ARG A 57 0.90 -10.36 -10.30
CA ARG A 57 1.76 -11.10 -11.24
C ARG A 57 2.59 -12.20 -10.57
N ARG A 58 3.21 -11.90 -9.43
CA ARG A 58 4.10 -12.84 -8.74
C ARG A 58 3.35 -13.94 -7.99
N ILE A 59 2.17 -13.63 -7.46
CA ILE A 59 1.32 -14.64 -6.83
C ILE A 59 0.83 -15.62 -7.90
N ASP A 60 0.30 -15.10 -9.02
CA ASP A 60 -0.14 -15.92 -10.14
C ASP A 60 0.99 -16.80 -10.70
N GLU A 61 2.21 -16.25 -10.86
CA GLU A 61 3.38 -17.01 -11.31
C GLU A 61 3.74 -18.14 -10.33
N ASN A 62 3.67 -17.90 -9.02
CA ASN A 62 3.96 -18.93 -8.02
C ASN A 62 2.87 -20.02 -7.99
N GLU A 63 1.60 -19.65 -8.15
CA GLU A 63 0.49 -20.61 -8.20
C GLU A 63 0.55 -21.50 -9.43
N ASN A 64 0.89 -20.96 -10.60
CA ASN A 64 1.03 -21.73 -11.85
C ASN A 64 2.29 -22.61 -11.91
N GLN A 65 3.25 -22.40 -11.00
CA GLN A 65 4.44 -23.26 -10.84
C GLN A 65 4.25 -24.38 -9.79
N SER A 66 3.16 -24.31 -9.01
CA SER A 66 2.81 -25.27 -7.96
C SER A 66 1.88 -26.37 -8.50
#